data_AF-A0A9E9C8T3-F1
#
_entry.id   AF-A0A9E9C8T3-F1
#
_cell.length_a   1.000
_cell.length_b   1.000
_cell.length_c   1.000
_cell.angle_alpha   90.00
_cell.angle_beta   90.00
_cell.angle_gamma   90.00
#
_symmetry.space_group_name_H-M   'P 1'
#
loop_
_entity.id
_entity.type
_entity.pdbx_description
1 polymer ?
#
loop_
_entity_poly.entity_id
_entity_poly.type
_entity_poly.pdbx_seq_one_letter_code
_entity_poly.pdbx_strand_id
1 'polypeptide(L)' 'MKSSFVLALDPVIKLMGWLIDPKNRQVEIYRSQRPTETLDNPKFLSGEDILPGFVLNMQSVFQSL' A
#
# COMPACT_ATOMS: atom_id res chain seq x y z
N MET A 1 -19.51 19.03 0.26
CA MET A 1 -18.34 19.64 0.92
C MET A 1 -17.41 18.51 1.35
N LYS A 2 -16.42 18.15 0.52
CA LYS A 2 -15.45 17.09 0.88
C LYS A 2 -14.44 17.71 1.83
N SER A 3 -14.52 17.37 3.12
CA SER A 3 -13.53 17.78 4.10
C SER A 3 -12.54 16.63 4.29
N SER A 4 -11.36 16.77 3.69
CA SER A 4 -10.21 15.91 3.98
C SER A 4 -9.30 16.70 4.93
N PHE A 5 -9.27 16.29 6.19
CA PHE A 5 -8.27 16.79 7.15
C PHE A 5 -6.97 16.02 6.93
N VAL A 6 -5.93 16.69 6.42
CA VAL A 6 -4.55 16.20 6.52
C VAL A 6 -3.93 16.93 7.71
N LEU A 7 -3.80 16.22 8.83
CA LEU A 7 -3.06 16.72 9.98
C LEU A 7 -1.57 16.51 9.76
N ALA A 8 -0.84 17.62 9.84
CA ALA A 8 0.57 17.79 10.18
C ALA A 8 1.63 17.05 9.33
N LEU A 9 2.43 17.88 8.67
CA LEU A 9 3.79 17.58 8.22
C LEU A 9 4.66 17.26 9.44
N ASP A 10 4.80 15.98 9.77
CA ASP A 10 5.96 15.49 10.50
C ASP A 10 6.89 14.81 9.48
N PRO A 11 8.08 15.35 9.19
CA PRO A 11 9.02 14.74 8.26
C PRO A 11 9.51 13.36 8.72
N VAL A 12 9.24 12.96 9.97
CA VAL A 12 9.58 11.65 10.54
C VAL A 12 8.54 10.58 10.22
N ILE A 13 7.28 10.95 9.97
CA ILE A 13 6.21 9.95 9.77
C ILE A 13 6.31 9.35 8.37
N LYS A 14 6.83 8.11 8.32
CA LYS A 14 6.77 7.29 7.12
C LYS A 14 5.35 6.72 6.97
N LEU A 15 4.64 7.14 5.92
CA LEU A 15 3.33 6.63 5.56
C LEU A 15 3.43 5.73 4.32
N MET A 16 2.72 4.62 4.36
CA MET A 16 2.54 3.71 3.23
C MET A 16 1.10 3.22 3.16
N GLY A 17 0.62 3.07 1.94
CA GLY A 17 -0.71 2.57 1.66
C GLY A 17 -0.71 1.66 0.44
N TRP A 18 -1.63 0.71 0.43
CA TRP A 18 -1.90 -0.16 -0.71
C TRP A 18 -3.30 0.07 -1.22
N LEU A 19 -3.42 0.30 -2.53
CA LEU A 19 -4.68 0.10 -3.25
C LEU A 19 -4.59 -1.26 -3.93
N ILE A 20 -5.43 -2.19 -3.51
CA ILE A 20 -5.51 -3.53 -4.09
C ILE A 20 -6.67 -3.53 -5.08
N ASP A 21 -6.40 -3.86 -6.34
CA ASP A 21 -7.40 -4.17 -7.37
C ASP A 21 -7.44 -5.68 -7.60
N PRO A 22 -8.38 -6.42 -6.96
CA PRO A 22 -8.45 -7.86 -7.07
C PRO A 22 -8.85 -8.34 -8.47
N LYS A 23 -9.62 -7.54 -9.23
CA LYS A 23 -10.12 -7.91 -10.55
C LYS A 23 -8.99 -7.98 -11.57
N ASN A 24 -8.12 -6.97 -11.53
CA ASN A 24 -6.93 -6.92 -12.38
C ASN A 24 -5.70 -7.57 -11.71
N ARG A 25 -5.84 -8.04 -10.46
CA ARG A 25 -4.77 -8.55 -9.61
C ARG A 25 -3.59 -7.59 -9.51
N GLN A 26 -3.89 -6.31 -9.40
CA GLN A 26 -2.88 -5.25 -9.37
C GLN A 26 -2.83 -4.64 -7.99
N VAL A 27 -1.65 -4.14 -7.59
CA VAL A 27 -1.48 -3.39 -6.35
C VAL A 27 -0.75 -2.10 -6.67
N GLU A 28 -1.33 -0.97 -6.28
CA GLU A 28 -0.62 0.31 -6.26
C GLU A 28 -0.11 0.60 -4.85
N ILE A 29 1.15 0.99 -4.76
CA ILE A 29 1.86 1.28 -3.52
C ILE A 29 2.14 2.78 -3.46
N TYR A 30 1.59 3.39 -2.42
CA TYR A 30 1.77 4.80 -2.10
C TYR A 30 2.75 4.92 -0.95
N ARG A 31 3.79 5.75 -1.11
CA ARG A 31 4.77 6.04 -0.05
C ARG A 31 4.98 7.54 0.03
N SER A 32 5.18 8.06 1.25
CA SER A 32 5.52 9.48 1.43
C SER A 32 6.77 9.84 0.61
N GLN A 33 6.71 10.95 -0.13
CA GLN A 33 7.80 11.49 -0.95
C GLN A 33 8.36 10.55 -2.03
N ARG A 34 7.63 9.50 -2.43
CA ARG A 34 7.99 8.66 -3.58
C ARG A 34 6.85 8.61 -4.59
N PRO A 35 7.16 8.41 -5.88
CA PRO A 35 6.14 8.10 -6.87
C PRO A 35 5.35 6.85 -6.49
N THR A 36 4.10 6.80 -6.94
CA THR A 36 3.30 5.58 -6.87
C THR A 36 3.98 4.48 -7.67
N GLU A 37 4.05 3.28 -7.10
CA GLU A 37 4.54 2.08 -7.75
C GLU A 37 3.38 1.13 -8.00
N THR A 38 3.33 0.52 -9.18
CA THR A 38 2.31 -0.46 -9.53
C THR A 38 2.95 -1.83 -9.70
N LEU A 39 2.43 -2.83 -8.99
CA LEU A 39 2.82 -4.22 -9.10
C LEU A 39 1.72 -5.04 -9.76
N ASP A 40 2.08 -5.79 -10.80
CA ASP A 40 1.17 -6.69 -11.50
C ASP A 40 1.23 -8.11 -10.91
N ASN A 41 0.09 -8.59 -10.43
CA ASN A 41 -0.11 -9.91 -9.83
C ASN A 41 0.97 -10.31 -8.80
N PRO A 42 1.28 -9.46 -7.81
CA PRO A 42 2.29 -9.78 -6.80
C PRO A 42 1.85 -10.98 -5.96
N LYS A 43 2.79 -11.85 -5.60
CA LYS A 43 2.53 -12.96 -4.67
C LYS A 43 2.55 -12.51 -3.21
N PHE A 44 3.42 -11.55 -2.90
CA PHE A 44 3.63 -11.04 -1.55
C PHE A 44 3.80 -9.52 -1.59
N LEU A 45 3.37 -8.85 -0.53
CA LEU A 45 3.70 -7.45 -0.27
C LEU A 45 4.47 -7.34 1.04
N SER A 46 5.52 -6.53 1.05
CA SER A 46 6.34 -6.26 2.24
C SER A 46 5.92 -4.94 2.88
N GLY A 47 5.93 -4.90 4.21
CA GLY A 47 5.80 -3.65 4.97
C GLY A 47 7.03 -2.73 4.93
N GLU A 48 8.10 -3.15 4.25
CA GLU A 48 9.37 -2.44 4.15
C GLU A 48 9.93 -2.05 5.53
N ASP A 49 10.53 -0.87 5.63
CA ASP A 49 11.04 -0.28 6.86
C ASP A 49 9.95 0.40 7.71
N ILE A 50 8.72 0.46 7.21
CA ILE A 50 7.57 1.04 7.90
C ILE A 50 6.92 0.02 8.82
N LEU A 51 6.80 -1.23 8.35
CA LEU A 51 6.36 -2.38 9.13
C LEU A 51 7.40 -3.51 8.97
N PRO A 52 8.54 -3.44 9.68
CA PRO A 52 9.62 -4.41 9.54
C PRO A 52 9.15 -5.84 9.84
N GLY A 53 9.44 -6.76 8.91
CA GLY A 53 9.08 -8.17 9.03
C GLY A 53 7.62 -8.50 8.66
N PHE A 54 6.79 -7.50 8.34
CA PHE A 54 5.45 -7.74 7.83
C PHE A 54 5.49 -8.21 6.37
N VAL A 55 4.80 -9.32 6.09
CA VAL A 55 4.60 -9.84 4.74
C VAL A 55 3.14 -10.26 4.58
N LEU A 56 2.44 -9.65 3.62
CA LEU A 56 1.09 -10.03 3.23
C LEU A 56 1.15 -11.01 2.07
N ASN A 57 0.55 -12.19 2.21
CA ASN A 57 0.32 -13.12 1.11
C ASN A 57 -0.90 -12.66 0.30
N MET A 58 -0.69 -12.33 -0.98
CA MET A 58 -1.74 -11.81 -1.86
C MET A 58 -2.66 -12.90 -2.42
N GLN A 59 -2.25 -14.16 -2.35
CA GLN A 59 -3.10 -15.26 -2.82
C GLN A 59 -4.39 -15.36 -2.01
N SER A 60 -4.33 -15.17 -0.68
CA SER A 60 -5.53 -15.18 0.15
C SER A 60 -6.46 -13.99 -0.16
N VAL A 61 -5.89 -12.83 -0.45
CA VAL A 61 -6.65 -11.62 -0.78
C VAL A 61 -7.35 -11.75 -2.14
N PHE A 62 -6.65 -12.24 -3.16
CA PHE A 62 -7.21 -12.42 -4.51
C PHE A 62 -8.13 -13.65 -4.66
N GLN A 63 -8.06 -14.63 -3.76
CA GLN A 63 -8.96 -15.79 -3.78
C GLN A 63 -10.27 -15.52 -3.04
N SER A 64 -10.32 -14.50 -2.19
CA SER A 64 -11.47 -14.21 -1.33
C SER A 64 -12.44 -13.18 -1.92
N LEU A 65 -12.18 -12.68 -3.13
CA LEU A 65 -12.93 -11.63 -3.83
C LEU A 65 -13.07 -11.97 -5.31
#